data_AF-A0A1Y2N2P7-F1
#
_entry.id   AF-A0A1Y2N2P7-F1
#
_cell.length_a   1.000
_cell.length_b   1.000
_cell.length_c   1.000
_cell.angle_alpha   90.00
_cell.angle_beta   90.00
_cell.angle_gamma   90.00
#
_symmetry.space_group_name_H-M   'P 1'
#
loop_
_entity.id
_entity.type
_entity.pdbx_description
1 polymer ?
#
loop_
_entity_poly.entity_id
_entity_poly.type
_entity_poly.pdbx_seq_one_letter_code
_entity_poly.pdbx_strand_id
1 'polypeptide(L)'
;MSPVPYPRTPTGPAGRTVIRRDLPGDRVTWTARSARISGLLLALSELEAAGVAVPAPVADRRVLRAWARSAGPVVGAAGLRGDQSGASFTVDLDDVDALAEAGRALALLLCRARQPISRPGDPDAAVVVQTLHRVAMAHDIAAEQLVAELGRAARLLAPAHLRTRAAADPVGA
;
A
#
# COMPACT_ATOMS: atom_id res chain seq x y z
N MET A 1 -24.28 -28.91 -34.07
CA MET A 1 -22.93 -28.47 -33.64
C MET A 1 -23.12 -27.23 -32.76
N SER A 2 -23.00 -27.37 -31.44
CA SER A 2 -23.12 -26.23 -30.50
C SER A 2 -21.79 -25.47 -30.46
N PRO A 3 -21.80 -24.13 -30.57
CA PRO A 3 -20.58 -23.35 -30.36
C PRO A 3 -20.22 -23.35 -28.88
N VAL A 4 -18.98 -23.72 -28.59
CA VAL A 4 -18.35 -23.64 -27.26
C VAL A 4 -18.30 -22.15 -26.85
N PRO A 5 -18.84 -21.76 -25.69
CA PRO A 5 -18.72 -20.39 -25.23
C PRO A 5 -17.27 -20.11 -24.84
N TYR A 6 -16.61 -19.23 -25.60
CA TYR A 6 -15.30 -18.69 -25.23
C TYR A 6 -15.38 -17.99 -23.86
N PRO A 7 -14.33 -18.11 -23.02
CA PRO A 7 -14.28 -17.35 -21.78
C PRO A 7 -14.24 -15.86 -22.10
N ARG A 8 -15.18 -15.10 -21.53
CA ARG A 8 -15.25 -13.64 -21.64
C ARG A 8 -13.96 -13.06 -21.06
N THR A 9 -13.19 -12.37 -21.91
CA THR A 9 -12.11 -11.49 -21.46
C THR A 9 -12.73 -10.42 -20.55
N PRO A 10 -12.24 -10.23 -19.32
CA PRO A 10 -12.75 -9.16 -18.47
C PRO A 10 -12.37 -7.80 -19.08
N THR A 11 -13.34 -7.13 -19.70
CA THR A 11 -13.28 -5.73 -20.12
C THR A 11 -13.38 -4.83 -18.89
N GLY A 12 -12.31 -4.77 -18.11
CA GLY A 12 -12.02 -3.63 -17.25
C GLY A 12 -11.30 -2.53 -18.05
N PRO A 13 -11.11 -1.31 -17.51
CA PRO A 13 -10.13 -0.38 -18.07
C PRO A 13 -8.81 -1.13 -18.24
N ALA A 14 -7.98 -0.75 -19.21
CA ALA A 14 -6.68 -1.36 -19.48
C ALA A 14 -5.70 -1.13 -18.31
N GLY A 15 -6.02 -1.69 -17.14
CA GLY A 15 -5.23 -1.69 -15.94
C GLY A 15 -4.00 -2.52 -16.25
N ARG A 16 -2.85 -1.91 -15.99
CA ARG A 16 -1.57 -2.59 -16.11
C ARG A 16 -1.55 -3.63 -15.01
N THR A 17 -1.95 -4.86 -15.34
CA THR A 17 -2.05 -5.93 -14.36
C THR A 17 -0.88 -6.88 -14.52
N VAL A 18 -0.35 -7.37 -13.39
CA VAL A 18 0.69 -8.40 -13.37
C VAL A 18 0.20 -9.61 -12.60
N ILE A 19 0.51 -10.78 -13.14
CA ILE A 19 0.26 -12.04 -12.47
C ILE A 19 1.45 -12.32 -11.55
N ARG A 20 1.21 -12.41 -10.24
CA ARG A 20 2.23 -12.72 -9.25
C ARG A 20 2.13 -14.15 -8.81
N ARG A 21 3.28 -14.83 -8.87
CA ARG A 21 3.53 -16.12 -8.22
C ARG A 21 4.44 -15.86 -7.03
N ASP A 22 4.16 -16.56 -5.94
CA ASP A 22 5.00 -16.64 -4.75
C ASP A 22 5.17 -15.32 -3.99
N LEU A 23 4.31 -15.11 -2.98
CA LEU A 23 4.49 -14.07 -1.98
C LEU A 23 5.48 -14.56 -0.90
N PRO A 24 6.49 -13.74 -0.52
CA PRO A 24 7.38 -14.14 0.55
C PRO A 24 6.67 -14.07 1.92
N GLY A 25 6.96 -15.05 2.77
CA GLY A 25 6.34 -15.19 4.09
C GLY A 25 5.09 -16.07 4.06
N ASP A 26 4.57 -16.38 5.24
CA ASP A 26 3.37 -17.21 5.40
C ASP A 26 2.10 -16.37 5.55
N ARG A 27 0.95 -17.06 5.56
CA ARG A 27 -0.37 -16.45 5.77
C ARG A 27 -0.43 -15.61 7.04
N VAL A 28 0.14 -16.09 8.13
CA VAL A 28 0.11 -15.40 9.43
C VAL A 28 0.82 -14.05 9.33
N THR A 29 1.99 -14.03 8.72
CA THR A 29 2.77 -12.81 8.46
C THR A 29 1.99 -11.82 7.60
N TRP A 30 1.33 -12.30 6.53
CA TRP A 30 0.54 -11.45 5.65
C TRP A 30 -0.77 -10.98 6.27
N THR A 31 -1.42 -11.78 7.10
CA THR A 31 -2.60 -11.37 7.86
C THR A 31 -2.24 -10.27 8.85
N ALA A 32 -1.16 -10.42 9.62
CA ALA A 32 -0.70 -9.40 10.56
C ALA A 32 -0.33 -8.09 9.85
N ARG A 33 0.45 -8.18 8.75
CA ARG A 33 0.79 -7.01 7.91
C ARG A 33 -0.46 -6.35 7.34
N SER A 34 -1.42 -7.14 6.86
CA SER A 34 -2.66 -6.63 6.28
C SER A 34 -3.50 -5.90 7.32
N ALA A 35 -3.60 -6.43 8.54
CA ALA A 35 -4.28 -5.76 9.63
C ALA A 35 -3.67 -4.39 9.95
N ARG A 36 -2.32 -4.31 10.04
CA ARG A 36 -1.60 -3.04 10.30
C ARG A 36 -1.81 -2.01 9.20
N ILE A 37 -1.66 -2.41 7.93
CA ILE A 37 -1.84 -1.51 6.79
C ILE A 37 -3.30 -1.03 6.72
N SER A 38 -4.27 -1.93 6.93
CA SER A 38 -5.68 -1.57 6.92
C SER A 38 -6.03 -0.60 8.05
N GLY A 39 -5.52 -0.86 9.27
CA GLY A 39 -5.72 0.02 10.43
C GLY A 39 -5.14 1.42 10.20
N LEU A 40 -3.94 1.51 9.62
CA LEU A 40 -3.34 2.79 9.22
C LEU A 40 -4.22 3.55 8.24
N LEU A 41 -4.63 2.91 7.13
CA LEU A 41 -5.36 3.57 6.06
C LEU A 41 -6.78 3.97 6.49
N LEU A 42 -7.41 3.20 7.37
CA LEU A 42 -8.69 3.57 8.00
C LEU A 42 -8.53 4.79 8.90
N ALA A 43 -7.51 4.82 9.78
CA ALA A 43 -7.27 5.97 10.66
C ALA A 43 -7.00 7.26 9.86
N LEU A 44 -6.27 7.17 8.74
CA LEU A 44 -6.06 8.32 7.85
C LEU A 44 -7.36 8.76 7.15
N SER A 45 -8.20 7.82 6.74
CA SER A 45 -9.53 8.12 6.18
C SER A 45 -10.48 8.77 7.20
N GLU A 46 -10.34 8.43 8.49
CA GLU A 46 -11.12 9.06 9.57
C GLU A 46 -10.67 10.50 9.82
N LEU A 47 -9.35 10.76 9.80
CA LEU A 47 -8.82 12.11 9.88
C LEU A 47 -9.30 12.99 8.72
N GLU A 48 -9.23 12.47 7.50
CA GLU A 48 -9.74 13.15 6.31
C GLU A 48 -11.24 13.47 6.44
N ALA A 49 -12.04 12.52 6.92
CA ALA A 49 -13.46 12.73 7.18
C ALA A 49 -13.73 13.76 8.28
N ALA A 50 -12.80 13.96 9.21
CA ALA A 50 -12.83 15.01 10.22
C ALA A 50 -12.33 16.38 9.71
N GLY A 51 -11.98 16.49 8.43
CA GLY A 51 -11.53 17.73 7.80
C GLY A 51 -10.03 18.01 7.93
N VAL A 52 -9.24 17.06 8.43
CA VAL A 52 -7.78 17.20 8.51
C VAL A 52 -7.18 16.99 7.13
N ALA A 53 -6.35 17.92 6.66
CA ALA A 53 -5.64 17.76 5.41
C ALA A 53 -4.62 16.62 5.52
N VAL A 54 -4.82 15.56 4.74
CA VAL A 54 -3.87 14.45 4.60
C VAL A 54 -3.00 14.64 3.35
N PRO A 55 -1.76 14.10 3.29
CA PRO A 55 -0.94 14.22 2.09
C PRO A 55 -1.67 13.73 0.83
N ALA A 56 -1.57 14.48 -0.27
CA ALA A 56 -2.33 14.19 -1.50
C ALA A 56 -2.27 12.71 -1.96
N PRO A 57 -1.14 11.98 -1.87
CA PRO A 57 -1.11 10.57 -2.23
C PRO A 57 -1.97 9.64 -1.38
N VAL A 58 -2.34 10.03 -0.14
CA VAL A 58 -3.24 9.27 0.75
C VAL A 58 -4.67 9.83 0.80
N ALA A 59 -4.91 10.97 0.16
CA ALA A 59 -6.21 11.62 0.12
C ALA A 59 -7.24 10.83 -0.70
N ASP A 60 -8.49 11.27 -0.59
CA ASP A 60 -9.68 10.75 -1.24
C ASP A 60 -9.94 9.28 -0.97
N ARG A 61 -9.36 8.72 0.10
CA ARG A 61 -9.35 7.27 0.39
C ARG A 61 -8.80 6.43 -0.77
N ARG A 62 -8.01 7.01 -1.68
CA ARG A 62 -7.49 6.33 -2.89
C ARG A 62 -6.68 5.09 -2.52
N VAL A 63 -5.76 5.25 -1.56
CA VAL A 63 -4.85 4.19 -1.11
C VAL A 63 -5.60 3.12 -0.33
N LEU A 64 -6.61 3.51 0.46
CA LEU A 64 -7.49 2.55 1.15
C LEU A 64 -8.23 1.66 0.13
N ARG A 65 -8.78 2.24 -0.94
CA ARG A 65 -9.44 1.47 -2.01
C ARG A 65 -8.46 0.56 -2.76
N ALA A 66 -7.27 1.07 -3.09
CA ALA A 66 -6.20 0.29 -3.72
C ALA A 66 -5.77 -0.91 -2.85
N TRP A 67 -5.59 -0.67 -1.55
CA TRP A 67 -5.26 -1.72 -0.60
C TRP A 67 -6.39 -2.75 -0.46
N ALA A 68 -7.65 -2.31 -0.32
CA ALA A 68 -8.79 -3.21 -0.17
C ALA A 68 -8.96 -4.19 -1.35
N ARG A 69 -8.68 -3.73 -2.58
CA ARG A 69 -8.67 -4.60 -3.78
C ARG A 69 -7.54 -5.64 -3.76
N SER A 70 -6.38 -5.27 -3.20
CA SER A 70 -5.18 -6.10 -3.22
C SER A 70 -5.07 -7.05 -2.02
N ALA A 71 -5.56 -6.66 -0.84
CA ALA A 71 -5.29 -7.33 0.42
C ALA A 71 -5.86 -8.76 0.51
N GLY A 72 -7.10 -8.96 0.07
CA GLY A 72 -7.77 -10.27 0.10
C GLY A 72 -7.05 -11.33 -0.73
N PRO A 73 -6.82 -11.08 -2.04
CA PRO A 73 -6.05 -11.99 -2.90
C PRO A 73 -4.65 -12.31 -2.35
N VAL A 74 -3.97 -11.31 -1.79
CA VAL A 74 -2.62 -11.45 -1.23
C VAL A 74 -2.59 -12.35 0.00
N VAL A 75 -3.50 -12.13 0.96
CA VAL A 75 -3.59 -12.96 2.16
C VAL A 75 -3.99 -14.40 1.81
N GLY A 76 -4.87 -14.58 0.81
CA GLY A 76 -5.24 -15.89 0.30
C GLY A 76 -4.04 -16.62 -0.33
N ALA A 77 -3.27 -15.93 -1.17
CA ALA A 77 -2.12 -16.50 -1.86
C ALA A 77 -0.95 -16.84 -0.91
N ALA A 78 -0.74 -16.06 0.16
CA ALA A 78 0.32 -16.31 1.15
C ALA A 78 0.12 -17.59 2.00
N GLY A 79 -1.08 -18.19 1.99
CA GLY A 79 -1.38 -19.42 2.72
C GLY A 79 -1.16 -20.72 1.95
N LEU A 80 -0.77 -20.64 0.69
CA LEU A 80 -0.63 -21.80 -0.19
C LEU A 80 0.84 -22.26 -0.15
N ARG A 81 1.13 -23.32 0.62
CA ARG A 81 2.46 -23.93 0.73
C ARG A 81 2.73 -24.94 -0.41
N GLY A 82 3.97 -24.92 -0.91
CA GLY A 82 4.76 -26.07 -1.35
C GLY A 82 4.27 -26.83 -2.60
N ASP A 83 3.11 -27.47 -2.51
CA ASP A 83 2.60 -28.35 -3.57
C ASP A 83 1.50 -27.69 -4.42
N GLN A 84 0.99 -26.54 -3.99
CA GLN A 84 0.05 -25.69 -4.75
C GLN A 84 0.76 -24.47 -5.38
N SER A 85 2.00 -24.67 -5.84
CA SER A 85 2.96 -23.67 -6.35
C SER A 85 2.53 -22.92 -7.64
N GLY A 86 1.24 -22.88 -7.94
CA GLY A 86 0.65 -22.21 -9.10
C GLY A 86 -0.33 -21.09 -8.74
N ALA A 87 -0.52 -20.78 -7.45
CA ALA A 87 -1.47 -19.76 -7.03
C ALA A 87 -1.02 -18.38 -7.49
N SER A 88 -1.64 -17.95 -8.58
CA SER A 88 -1.32 -16.71 -9.23
C SER A 88 -2.43 -15.71 -8.99
N PHE A 89 -2.10 -14.55 -8.46
CA PHE A 89 -3.09 -13.48 -8.25
C PHE A 89 -2.73 -12.27 -9.12
N THR A 90 -3.78 -11.57 -9.54
CA THR A 90 -3.65 -10.37 -10.36
C THR A 90 -3.44 -9.18 -9.43
N VAL A 91 -2.41 -8.38 -9.74
CA VAL A 91 -2.12 -7.11 -9.07
C VAL A 91 -2.27 -5.99 -10.08
N ASP A 92 -3.05 -4.97 -9.73
CA ASP A 92 -3.11 -3.72 -10.48
C ASP A 92 -1.89 -2.85 -10.14
N LEU A 93 -1.10 -2.48 -11.15
CA LEU A 93 0.09 -1.66 -10.95
C LEU A 93 -0.25 -0.22 -10.52
N ASP A 94 -1.44 0.29 -10.84
CA ASP A 94 -1.88 1.60 -10.37
C ASP A 94 -2.14 1.59 -8.86
N ASP A 95 -2.63 0.45 -8.34
CA ASP A 95 -2.79 0.23 -6.90
C ASP A 95 -1.42 0.14 -6.22
N VAL A 96 -0.45 -0.52 -6.85
CA VAL A 96 0.93 -0.59 -6.36
C VAL A 96 1.59 0.78 -6.32
N ASP A 97 1.41 1.59 -7.35
CA ASP A 97 1.95 2.94 -7.43
C ASP A 97 1.33 3.85 -6.37
N ALA A 98 0.01 3.75 -6.17
CA ALA A 98 -0.67 4.48 -5.09
C ALA A 98 -0.12 4.11 -3.70
N LEU A 99 0.10 2.82 -3.41
CA LEU A 99 0.70 2.36 -2.16
C LEU A 99 2.14 2.88 -1.98
N ALA A 100 2.93 2.86 -3.06
CA ALA A 100 4.32 3.33 -3.03
C ALA A 100 4.42 4.85 -2.83
N GLU A 101 3.58 5.63 -3.51
CA GLU A 101 3.50 7.09 -3.37
C GLU A 101 3.04 7.48 -1.97
N ALA A 102 2.03 6.80 -1.43
CA ALA A 102 1.56 6.96 -0.07
C ALA A 102 2.66 6.71 0.98
N GLY A 103 3.36 5.57 0.88
CA GLY A 103 4.45 5.24 1.78
C GLY A 103 5.57 6.30 1.75
N ARG A 104 5.93 6.80 0.56
CA ARG A 104 6.91 7.89 0.41
C ARG A 104 6.44 9.19 1.05
N ALA A 105 5.20 9.60 0.81
CA ALA A 105 4.64 10.84 1.34
C ALA A 105 4.61 10.83 2.88
N LEU A 106 4.16 9.73 3.49
CA LEU A 106 4.14 9.56 4.95
C LEU A 106 5.55 9.50 5.54
N ALA A 107 6.50 8.85 4.86
CA ALA A 107 7.89 8.82 5.31
C ALA A 107 8.52 10.22 5.30
N LEU A 108 8.28 11.01 4.23
CA LEU A 108 8.73 12.40 4.16
C LEU A 108 8.10 13.26 5.27
N LEU A 109 6.82 13.01 5.59
CA LEU A 109 6.15 13.71 6.68
C LEU A 109 6.81 13.43 8.04
N LEU A 110 7.08 12.15 8.35
CA LEU A 110 7.80 11.74 9.56
C LEU A 110 9.23 12.33 9.59
N CYS A 111 9.95 12.32 8.47
CA CYS A 111 11.28 12.92 8.38
C CYS A 111 11.26 14.42 8.66
N ARG A 112 10.28 15.16 8.13
CA ARG A 112 10.14 16.61 8.40
C ARG A 112 9.78 16.88 9.86
N ALA A 113 8.89 16.09 10.45
CA ALA A 113 8.50 16.23 11.85
C ALA A 113 9.67 16.05 12.83
N ARG A 114 10.74 15.32 12.42
CA ARG A 114 11.96 15.13 13.21
C ARG A 114 12.97 16.28 13.12
N GLN A 115 12.82 17.19 12.17
CA GLN A 115 13.76 18.31 12.04
C GLN A 115 13.46 19.35 13.14
N PRO A 116 14.48 19.91 13.82
CA PRO A 116 14.27 20.99 14.78
C PRO A 116 13.74 22.22 14.02
N ILE A 117 12.49 22.60 14.29
CA ILE A 117 11.75 23.57 13.46
C ILE A 117 11.97 25.02 13.96
N SER A 118 12.39 25.94 13.07
CA SER A 118 12.39 27.41 13.26
C SER A 118 11.15 28.13 12.68
N ARG A 119 10.17 27.41 12.13
CA ARG A 119 8.88 27.92 11.62
C ARG A 119 7.67 27.37 12.41
N PRO A 120 6.53 28.07 12.44
CA PRO A 120 5.28 27.45 12.86
C PRO A 120 4.98 26.26 11.93
N GLY A 121 4.85 25.06 12.51
CA GLY A 121 4.52 23.83 11.77
C GLY A 121 3.07 23.84 11.30
N ASP A 122 2.79 23.09 10.23
CA ASP A 122 1.44 22.82 9.74
C ASP A 122 0.67 21.99 10.80
N PRO A 123 -0.44 22.50 11.36
CA PRO A 123 -1.18 21.81 12.42
C PRO A 123 -1.78 20.48 11.93
N ASP A 124 -2.19 20.38 10.68
CA ASP A 124 -2.77 19.16 10.11
C ASP A 124 -1.69 18.09 9.95
N ALA A 125 -0.50 18.49 9.49
CA ALA A 125 0.68 17.62 9.45
C ALA A 125 1.01 17.03 10.83
N ALA A 126 0.91 17.84 11.90
CA ALA A 126 1.15 17.38 13.27
C ALA A 126 0.09 16.36 13.74
N VAL A 127 -1.19 16.55 13.38
CA VAL A 127 -2.29 15.61 13.69
C VAL A 127 -2.10 14.29 12.94
N VAL A 128 -1.70 14.34 11.67
CA VAL A 128 -1.39 13.14 10.88
C VAL A 128 -0.23 12.37 11.53
N VAL A 129 0.88 13.05 11.87
CA VAL A 129 2.04 12.42 12.54
C VAL A 129 1.64 11.77 13.87
N GLN A 130 0.88 12.46 14.72
CA GLN A 130 0.37 11.90 15.97
C GLN A 130 -0.48 10.64 15.74
N THR A 131 -1.33 10.65 14.71
CA THR A 131 -2.12 9.47 14.34
C THR A 131 -1.25 8.31 13.87
N LEU A 132 -0.19 8.57 13.09
CA LEU A 132 0.77 7.53 12.71
C LEU A 132 1.39 6.86 13.96
N HIS A 133 1.82 7.67 14.94
CA HIS A 133 2.37 7.15 16.20
C HIS A 133 1.34 6.37 17.00
N ARG A 134 0.11 6.88 17.13
CA ARG A 134 -0.97 6.19 17.85
C ARG A 134 -1.29 4.82 17.25
N VAL A 135 -1.44 4.73 15.93
CA VAL A 135 -1.72 3.45 15.25
C VAL A 135 -0.53 2.50 15.39
N ALA A 136 0.71 3.00 15.25
CA ALA A 136 1.90 2.18 15.40
C ALA A 136 2.02 1.59 16.82
N MET A 137 1.70 2.39 17.85
CA MET A 137 1.68 1.93 19.25
C MET A 137 0.62 0.86 19.52
N ALA A 138 -0.56 0.96 18.90
CA ALA A 138 -1.58 -0.09 18.98
C ALA A 138 -1.12 -1.45 18.40
N HIS A 139 -0.03 -1.43 17.61
CA HIS A 139 0.57 -2.62 17.00
C HIS A 139 1.96 -2.94 17.54
N ASP A 140 2.40 -2.28 18.61
CA ASP A 140 3.71 -2.46 19.25
C ASP A 140 4.90 -2.30 18.27
N ILE A 141 4.83 -1.30 17.39
CA ILE A 141 5.88 -0.98 16.42
C ILE A 141 6.12 0.54 16.33
N ALA A 142 7.26 0.94 15.77
CA ALA A 142 7.54 2.34 15.47
C ALA A 142 6.70 2.86 14.28
N ALA A 143 6.38 4.15 14.26
CA ALA A 143 5.64 4.78 13.17
C ALA A 143 6.37 4.63 11.82
N GLU A 144 7.70 4.77 11.83
CA GLU A 144 8.55 4.55 10.66
C GLU A 144 8.46 3.12 10.16
N GLN A 145 8.38 2.13 11.06
CA GLN A 145 8.22 0.72 10.68
C GLN A 145 6.85 0.49 10.05
N LEU A 146 5.78 1.05 10.62
CA LEU A 146 4.43 0.95 10.06
C LEU A 146 4.35 1.56 8.64
N VAL A 147 4.91 2.74 8.44
CA VAL A 147 4.98 3.40 7.12
C VAL A 147 5.87 2.61 6.15
N ALA A 148 6.98 2.05 6.63
CA ALA A 148 7.84 1.19 5.84
C ALA A 148 7.14 -0.10 5.42
N GLU A 149 6.24 -0.66 6.23
CA GLU A 149 5.43 -1.83 5.86
C GLU A 149 4.49 -1.52 4.69
N LEU A 150 3.86 -0.35 4.65
CA LEU A 150 3.05 0.10 3.51
C LEU A 150 3.88 0.16 2.22
N GLY A 151 5.03 0.84 2.26
CA GLY A 151 5.92 0.93 1.10
C GLY A 151 6.55 -0.40 0.70
N ARG A 152 6.80 -1.30 1.66
CA ARG A 152 7.31 -2.65 1.41
C ARG A 152 6.22 -3.53 0.79
N ALA A 153 4.97 -3.41 1.20
CA ALA A 153 3.85 -4.14 0.60
C ALA A 153 3.79 -3.86 -0.90
N ALA A 154 3.83 -2.58 -1.32
CA ALA A 154 3.90 -2.20 -2.75
C ALA A 154 5.03 -2.93 -3.51
N ARG A 155 6.24 -2.98 -2.94
CA ARG A 155 7.40 -3.68 -3.54
C ARG A 155 7.25 -5.19 -3.60
N LEU A 156 6.58 -5.81 -2.64
CA LEU A 156 6.32 -7.25 -2.65
C LEU A 156 5.25 -7.61 -3.69
N LEU A 157 4.29 -6.71 -3.92
CA LEU A 157 3.25 -6.87 -4.92
C LEU A 157 3.78 -6.73 -6.35
N ALA A 158 4.64 -5.75 -6.65
CA ALA A 158 5.24 -5.64 -7.99
C ALA A 158 6.72 -5.19 -7.95
N PRO A 159 7.66 -6.09 -7.61
CA PRO A 159 9.07 -5.74 -7.43
C PRO A 159 9.76 -5.29 -8.73
N ALA A 160 9.43 -5.92 -9.86
CA ALA A 160 10.01 -5.54 -11.15
C ALA A 160 9.50 -4.17 -11.63
N HIS A 161 8.20 -3.89 -11.49
CA HIS A 161 7.58 -2.62 -11.88
C HIS A 161 8.22 -1.43 -11.16
N LEU A 162 8.34 -1.51 -9.84
CA LEU A 162 8.92 -0.42 -9.06
C LEU A 162 10.43 -0.23 -9.28
N ARG A 163 11.17 -1.29 -9.66
CA ARG A 163 12.58 -1.16 -10.07
C ARG A 163 12.71 -0.45 -11.42
N THR A 164 11.91 -0.83 -12.40
CA THR A 164 11.93 -0.18 -13.73
C THR A 164 11.52 1.29 -13.62
N ARG A 165 10.49 1.59 -12.82
CA ARG A 165 10.08 2.98 -12.57
C ARG A 165 11.18 3.79 -11.87
N ALA A 166 11.85 3.23 -10.87
CA ALA A 166 12.98 3.90 -10.22
C ALA A 166 14.17 4.16 -11.17
N ALA A 167 14.37 3.31 -12.18
CA ALA A 167 15.36 3.54 -13.23
C ALA A 167 14.91 4.57 -14.28
N ALA A 168 13.60 4.70 -14.50
CA ALA A 168 12.99 5.64 -15.45
C ALA A 168 12.75 7.04 -14.87
N ASP A 169 12.65 7.16 -13.54
CA ASP A 169 12.64 8.41 -12.77
C ASP A 169 14.02 8.60 -12.08
N PRO A 170 15.12 8.88 -12.82
CA PRO A 170 16.29 9.44 -12.18
C PRO A 170 15.87 10.83 -11.69
N VAL A 171 15.88 11.04 -10.38
CA VAL A 171 15.59 12.34 -9.76
C VAL A 171 16.34 13.43 -10.52
N GLY A 172 15.56 14.41 -11.00
CA GLY A 172 15.91 15.67 -11.68
C GLY A 172 17.39 15.97 -11.94
N ALA A 173 17.73 16.08 -13.23
CA ALA A 173 18.70 17.07 -13.69
C ALA A 173 18.12 18.49 -13.51
#